data_AF-A0A6B3UMN2-F1
#
_entry.id   AF-A0A6B3UMN2-F1
#
_cell.length_a   1.000
_cell.length_b   1.000
_cell.length_c   1.000
_cell.angle_alpha   90.00
_cell.angle_beta   90.00
_cell.angle_gamma   90.00
#
_symmetry.space_group_name_H-M   'P 1'
#
loop_
_entity.id
_entity.type
_entity.pdbx_description
1 polymer ?
#
loop_
_entity_poly.entity_id
_entity_poly.type
_entity_poly.pdbx_seq_one_letter_code
_entity_poly.pdbx_strand_id
1 'polypeptide(L)'
;MTDADHALVAAFERGELDPASFSHADHVRVAWALLGPMGRPFHEAYLAMRAGLQALVARAGRPERYNETVTLAFLALVHEELARTVVPAPTFEAFYAGAEGRLDRGALRALYPDGALSSEAARAGLVLPTIGRAP
;
A
#
# COMPACT_ATOMS: atom_id res chain seq x y z
N MET A 1 -13.33 2.02 -11.81
CA MET A 1 -13.56 2.36 -10.38
C MET A 1 -15.06 2.44 -10.15
N THR A 2 -15.53 1.91 -9.03
CA THR A 2 -16.93 1.75 -8.62
C THR A 2 -17.28 2.71 -7.48
N ASP A 3 -18.56 2.88 -7.16
CA ASP A 3 -18.99 3.67 -5.99
C ASP A 3 -18.44 3.09 -4.68
N ALA A 4 -18.29 1.77 -4.60
CA ALA A 4 -17.68 1.11 -3.45
C ALA A 4 -16.19 1.48 -3.29
N ASP A 5 -15.45 1.61 -4.40
CA ASP A 5 -14.06 2.10 -4.37
C ASP A 5 -13.99 3.53 -3.83
N HIS A 6 -14.88 4.41 -4.32
CA HIS A 6 -14.96 5.79 -3.86
C HIS A 6 -15.29 5.86 -2.37
N ALA A 7 -16.26 5.07 -1.89
CA ALA A 7 -16.64 5.02 -0.49
C ALA A 7 -15.48 4.51 0.39
N LEU A 8 -14.76 3.48 -0.06
CA LEU A 8 -13.58 2.95 0.62
C LEU A 8 -12.48 4.01 0.76
N VAL A 9 -12.10 4.67 -0.34
CA VAL A 9 -11.07 5.72 -0.33
C VAL A 9 -11.50 6.87 0.58
N ALA A 10 -12.74 7.33 0.47
CA ALA A 10 -13.22 8.45 1.27
C ALA A 10 -13.26 8.12 2.78
N ALA A 11 -13.68 6.91 3.16
CA ALA A 11 -13.65 6.47 4.55
C ALA A 11 -12.22 6.26 5.06
N PHE A 12 -11.30 5.79 4.20
CA PHE A 12 -9.88 5.67 4.51
C PHE A 12 -9.25 7.04 4.81
N GLU A 13 -9.47 8.03 3.94
CA GLU A 13 -8.92 9.38 4.09
C GLU A 13 -9.49 10.13 5.31
N ARG A 14 -10.74 9.85 5.69
CA ARG A 14 -11.34 10.37 6.93
C ARG A 14 -10.94 9.59 8.18
N GLY A 15 -10.21 8.47 8.05
CA GLY A 15 -9.81 7.62 9.17
C GLY A 15 -10.99 6.90 9.83
N GLU A 16 -12.08 6.64 9.09
CA GLU A 16 -13.33 6.09 9.62
C GLU A 16 -13.41 4.56 9.53
N LEU A 17 -12.50 3.93 8.75
CA LEU A 17 -12.51 2.48 8.51
C LEU A 17 -12.23 1.68 9.76
N ASP A 18 -13.08 0.69 10.06
CA ASP A 18 -12.84 -0.29 11.12
C ASP A 18 -11.55 -1.10 10.84
N PRO A 19 -10.54 -1.04 11.74
CA PRO A 19 -9.30 -1.80 11.58
C PRO A 19 -9.53 -3.31 11.52
N ALA A 20 -10.59 -3.84 12.13
CA ALA A 20 -10.89 -5.27 12.12
C ALA A 20 -11.35 -5.78 10.74
N SER A 21 -11.95 -4.90 9.92
CA SER A 21 -12.41 -5.23 8.57
C SER A 21 -11.44 -4.78 7.46
N PHE A 22 -10.39 -4.01 7.79
CA PHE A 22 -9.45 -3.49 6.80
C PHE A 22 -8.38 -4.54 6.45
N SER A 23 -8.52 -5.13 5.25
CA SER A 23 -7.63 -6.18 4.78
C SER A 23 -6.40 -5.65 4.04
N HIS A 24 -5.45 -6.54 3.77
CA HIS A 24 -4.33 -6.23 2.87
C HIS A 24 -4.81 -5.87 1.46
N ALA A 25 -5.87 -6.53 0.98
CA ALA A 25 -6.43 -6.23 -0.34
C ALA A 25 -7.02 -4.82 -0.36
N ASP A 26 -7.66 -4.35 0.73
CA ASP A 26 -8.19 -2.98 0.82
C ASP A 26 -7.06 -1.94 0.82
N HIS A 27 -5.95 -2.23 1.50
CA HIS A 27 -4.74 -1.41 1.44
C HIS A 27 -4.24 -1.24 0.00
N VAL A 28 -4.12 -2.34 -0.75
CA VAL A 28 -3.72 -2.31 -2.18
C VAL A 28 -4.78 -1.62 -3.04
N ARG A 29 -6.08 -1.81 -2.74
CA ARG A 29 -7.21 -1.19 -3.45
C ARG A 29 -7.22 0.32 -3.32
N VAL A 30 -6.96 0.85 -2.13
CA VAL A 30 -6.83 2.31 -1.92
C VAL A 30 -5.63 2.85 -2.70
N ALA A 31 -4.46 2.21 -2.61
CA ALA A 31 -3.28 2.63 -3.37
C ALA A 31 -3.52 2.62 -4.89
N TRP A 32 -4.17 1.57 -5.40
CA TRP A 32 -4.57 1.44 -6.80
C TRP A 32 -5.52 2.58 -7.22
N ALA A 33 -6.55 2.85 -6.42
CA ALA A 33 -7.54 3.89 -6.71
C ALA A 33 -6.88 5.27 -6.77
N LEU A 34 -6.04 5.60 -5.78
CA LEU A 34 -5.33 6.87 -5.70
C LEU A 34 -4.39 7.09 -6.90
N LEU A 35 -3.55 6.10 -7.23
CA LEU A 35 -2.52 6.23 -8.27
C LEU A 35 -3.06 6.06 -9.70
N GLY A 36 -4.03 5.16 -9.90
CA GLY A 36 -4.54 4.81 -11.22
C GLY A 36 -5.76 5.65 -11.59
N PRO A 37 -6.99 5.18 -11.30
CA PRO A 37 -8.22 5.87 -11.71
C PRO A 37 -8.34 7.33 -11.26
N MET A 38 -7.87 7.68 -10.07
CA MET A 38 -7.89 9.06 -9.57
C MET A 38 -6.69 9.89 -10.05
N GLY A 39 -5.66 9.25 -10.63
CA GLY A 39 -4.51 9.90 -11.24
C GLY A 39 -3.68 10.77 -10.29
N ARG A 40 -3.69 10.49 -8.98
CA ARG A 40 -2.91 11.29 -8.03
C ARG A 40 -1.40 11.07 -8.25
N PRO A 41 -0.59 12.14 -8.22
CA PRO A 41 0.85 12.01 -8.18
C PRO A 41 1.31 11.10 -7.02
N PHE A 42 2.41 10.37 -7.22
CA PHE A 42 2.92 9.39 -6.25
C PHE A 42 3.08 9.97 -4.84
N HIS A 43 3.61 11.18 -4.72
CA HIS A 43 3.82 11.83 -3.43
C HIS A 43 2.51 12.19 -2.71
N GLU A 44 1.47 12.59 -3.44
CA GLU A 44 0.15 12.85 -2.86
C GLU A 44 -0.55 11.56 -2.41
N ALA A 45 -0.46 10.50 -3.23
CA ALA A 45 -0.96 9.18 -2.85
C ALA A 45 -0.24 8.68 -1.60
N TYR A 46 1.08 8.85 -1.52
CA TYR A 46 1.86 8.49 -0.34
C TYR A 46 1.40 9.21 0.93
N LEU A 47 1.20 10.54 0.87
CA LEU A 47 0.71 11.30 2.03
C LEU A 47 -0.67 10.81 2.49
N ALA A 48 -1.57 10.50 1.55
CA ALA A 48 -2.87 9.94 1.88
C ALA A 48 -2.76 8.55 2.53
N MET A 49 -1.97 7.64 1.94
CA MET A 49 -1.72 6.29 2.48
C MET A 49 -1.15 6.34 3.90
N ARG A 50 -0.13 7.18 4.11
CA ARG A 50 0.50 7.39 5.41
C ARG A 50 -0.50 7.86 6.46
N ALA A 51 -1.27 8.90 6.16
CA ALA A 51 -2.26 9.45 7.09
C ALA A 51 -3.36 8.42 7.44
N GLY A 52 -3.94 7.75 6.44
CA GLY A 52 -5.00 6.78 6.67
C GLY A 52 -4.54 5.53 7.43
N LEU A 53 -3.34 5.00 7.12
CA LEU A 53 -2.78 3.85 7.85
C LEU A 53 -2.42 4.21 9.29
N GLN A 54 -1.88 5.41 9.54
CA GLN A 54 -1.62 5.89 10.90
C GLN A 54 -2.92 6.03 11.70
N ALA A 55 -3.98 6.59 11.10
CA ALA A 55 -5.30 6.67 11.72
C ALA A 55 -5.87 5.28 12.04
N LEU A 56 -5.75 4.32 11.12
CA LEU A 56 -6.17 2.93 11.30
C LEU A 56 -5.48 2.27 12.49
N VAL A 57 -4.15 2.33 12.57
CA VAL A 57 -3.43 1.69 13.68
C VAL A 57 -3.66 2.40 15.02
N ALA A 58 -3.88 3.71 15.00
CA ALA A 58 -4.24 4.48 16.19
C ALA A 58 -5.64 4.08 16.71
N ARG A 59 -6.63 3.95 15.81
CA ARG A 59 -7.97 3.45 16.16
C ARG A 59 -7.96 2.00 16.66
N ALA A 60 -7.02 1.19 16.18
CA ALA A 60 -6.80 -0.16 16.69
C ALA A 60 -6.11 -0.21 18.07
N GLY A 61 -5.73 0.94 18.64
CA GLY A 61 -4.95 1.03 19.88
C GLY A 61 -3.54 0.45 19.75
N ARG A 62 -3.02 0.36 18.52
CA ARG A 62 -1.76 -0.32 18.19
C ARG A 62 -0.87 0.52 17.27
N PRO A 63 -0.53 1.78 17.64
CA PRO A 63 0.27 2.68 16.79
C PRO A 63 1.63 2.08 16.40
N GLU A 64 2.18 1.18 17.21
CA GLU A 64 3.45 0.47 16.97
C GLU A 64 3.43 -0.43 15.73
N ARG A 65 2.24 -0.73 15.18
CA ARG A 65 2.08 -1.52 13.96
C ARG A 65 2.25 -0.71 12.68
N TYR A 66 2.27 0.62 12.75
CA TYR A 66 2.61 1.43 11.58
C TYR A 66 4.06 1.18 11.16
N ASN A 67 4.28 1.13 9.84
CA ASN A 67 5.61 0.94 9.27
C ASN A 67 5.74 1.76 7.99
N GLU A 68 6.62 2.76 8.04
CA GLU A 68 6.84 3.73 6.97
C GLU A 68 7.42 3.05 5.71
N THR A 69 8.44 2.21 5.85
CA THR A 69 9.05 1.48 4.73
C THR A 69 8.05 0.55 4.06
N VAL A 70 7.25 -0.19 4.82
CA VAL A 70 6.22 -1.10 4.26
C VAL A 70 5.17 -0.32 3.47
N THR A 71 4.72 0.83 3.99
CA THR A 71 3.75 1.71 3.33
C THR A 71 4.30 2.18 1.98
N LEU A 72 5.52 2.72 1.97
CA LEU A 72 6.20 3.19 0.75
C LEU A 72 6.44 2.06 -0.25
N ALA A 73 6.90 0.90 0.23
CA ALA A 73 7.25 -0.23 -0.63
C ALA A 73 6.02 -0.81 -1.34
N PHE A 74 4.89 -0.99 -0.63
CA PHE A 74 3.66 -1.45 -1.28
C PHE A 74 3.10 -0.41 -2.25
N LEU A 75 3.13 0.88 -1.91
CA LEU A 75 2.70 1.92 -2.84
C LEU A 75 3.55 1.94 -4.12
N ALA A 76 4.86 1.76 -3.98
CA ALA A 76 5.78 1.64 -5.13
C ALA A 76 5.47 0.41 -5.98
N LEU A 77 5.24 -0.75 -5.38
CA LEU A 77 4.85 -1.96 -6.11
C LEU A 77 3.52 -1.78 -6.86
N VAL A 78 2.53 -1.13 -6.24
CA VAL A 78 1.25 -0.83 -6.91
C VAL A 78 1.47 0.10 -8.10
N HIS A 79 2.29 1.14 -7.95
CA HIS A 79 2.62 2.06 -9.04
C HIS A 79 3.35 1.33 -10.19
N GLU A 80 4.29 0.45 -9.86
CA GLU A 80 5.02 -0.35 -10.84
C GLU A 80 4.07 -1.29 -11.60
N GLU A 81 3.16 -1.98 -10.93
CA GLU A 81 2.17 -2.84 -11.58
C GLU A 81 1.19 -2.03 -12.45
N LEU A 82 0.77 -0.84 -12.01
CA LEU A 82 -0.03 0.07 -12.83
C LEU A 82 0.71 0.47 -14.12
N ALA A 83 2.02 0.78 -14.04
CA ALA A 83 2.84 1.12 -15.19
C ALA A 83 3.04 -0.06 -16.16
N ARG A 84 3.03 -1.30 -15.64
CA ARG A 84 3.08 -2.54 -16.46
C ARG A 84 1.75 -2.84 -17.15
N THR A 85 0.65 -2.28 -16.66
CA THR A 85 -0.70 -2.57 -17.15
C THR A 85 -0.97 -1.74 -18.42
N VAL A 86 -0.73 -2.33 -19.60
CA VAL A 86 -0.87 -1.67 -20.92
C VAL A 86 -2.34 -1.39 -21.30
N VAL A 87 -3.27 -2.19 -20.77
CA VAL A 87 -4.72 -2.00 -20.93
C VAL A 87 -5.22 -1.29 -19.67
N PRO A 88 -6.09 -0.27 -19.74
CA PRO A 88 -6.73 0.26 -18.54
C PRO A 88 -7.46 -0.90 -17.85
N ALA A 89 -6.94 -1.41 -16.74
CA ALA A 89 -7.65 -2.40 -15.94
C ALA A 89 -8.94 -1.72 -15.44
N PRO A 90 -10.14 -2.16 -15.90
CA PRO A 90 -11.36 -1.39 -15.64
C PRO A 90 -11.77 -1.45 -14.16
N THR A 91 -11.31 -2.48 -13.44
CA THR A 91 -11.68 -2.77 -12.06
C THR A 91 -10.46 -3.16 -11.22
N PHE A 92 -10.59 -2.99 -9.90
CA PHE A 92 -9.57 -3.41 -8.94
C PHE A 92 -9.33 -4.92 -9.02
N GLU A 93 -10.39 -5.71 -9.20
CA GLU A 93 -10.35 -7.16 -9.19
C GLU A 93 -9.52 -7.69 -10.36
N ALA A 94 -9.65 -7.10 -11.55
CA ALA A 94 -8.83 -7.46 -12.71
C ALA A 94 -7.36 -7.06 -12.50
N PHE A 95 -7.11 -5.88 -11.93
CA PHE A 95 -5.76 -5.42 -11.59
C PHE A 95 -5.09 -6.35 -10.57
N TYR A 96 -5.79 -6.64 -9.47
CA TYR A 96 -5.25 -7.44 -8.36
C TYR A 96 -5.00 -8.90 -8.77
N ALA A 97 -5.89 -9.48 -9.58
CA ALA A 97 -5.68 -10.82 -10.15
C ALA A 97 -4.48 -10.87 -11.12
N GLY A 98 -4.29 -9.84 -11.95
CA GLY A 98 -3.13 -9.76 -12.86
C GLY A 98 -1.79 -9.62 -12.13
N ALA A 99 -1.82 -9.12 -10.89
CA ALA A 99 -0.67 -8.91 -10.03
C ALA A 99 -0.42 -10.04 -9.00
N GLU A 100 -0.97 -11.24 -9.25
CA GLU A 100 -0.81 -12.39 -8.36
C GLU A 100 0.67 -12.67 -8.00
N GLY A 101 0.94 -12.87 -6.71
CA GLY A 101 2.29 -13.07 -6.16
C GLY A 101 3.12 -11.79 -6.01
N ARG A 102 2.75 -10.68 -6.67
CA ARG A 102 3.54 -9.43 -6.67
C ARG A 102 2.99 -8.35 -5.74
N LEU A 103 1.70 -8.43 -5.40
CA LEU A 103 1.04 -7.50 -4.47
C LEU A 103 0.50 -8.17 -3.20
N ASP A 104 0.83 -9.43 -2.94
CA ASP A 104 0.42 -10.11 -1.71
C ASP A 104 1.25 -9.69 -0.47
N ARG A 105 0.86 -10.17 0.71
CA ARG A 105 1.55 -9.86 1.98
C ARG A 105 3.01 -10.30 2.03
N GLY A 106 3.38 -11.29 1.21
CA GLY A 106 4.72 -11.85 1.12
C GLY A 106 5.61 -11.18 0.09
N ALA A 107 5.08 -10.34 -0.81
CA ALA A 107 5.82 -9.72 -1.92
C ALA A 107 7.12 -9.05 -1.47
N LEU A 108 7.12 -8.37 -0.32
CA LEU A 108 8.30 -7.68 0.20
C LEU A 108 9.43 -8.61 0.66
N ARG A 109 9.18 -9.91 0.89
CA ARG A 109 10.22 -10.88 1.28
C ARG A 109 11.24 -11.12 0.18
N ALA A 110 10.86 -10.91 -1.08
CA ALA A 110 11.81 -10.96 -2.19
C ALA A 110 12.77 -9.76 -2.16
N LEU A 111 12.32 -8.62 -1.63
CA LEU A 111 13.02 -7.33 -1.68
C LEU A 111 13.87 -7.04 -0.44
N TYR A 112 13.45 -7.55 0.72
CA TYR A 112 14.04 -7.28 2.02
C TYR A 112 14.35 -8.59 2.74
N PRO A 113 15.55 -8.75 3.33
CA PRO A 113 15.89 -9.93 4.09
C PRO A 113 15.09 -9.96 5.39
N ASP A 114 15.05 -11.14 6.01
CA ASP A 114 14.38 -11.32 7.29
C ASP A 114 14.89 -10.33 8.34
N GLY A 115 13.94 -9.71 9.05
CA GLY A 115 14.23 -8.73 10.08
C GLY A 115 14.43 -7.29 9.60
N ALA A 116 14.77 -7.03 8.33
CA ALA A 116 15.04 -5.67 7.84
C ALA A 116 13.85 -4.71 8.05
N LEU A 117 12.64 -5.17 7.71
CA LEU A 117 11.40 -4.40 7.86
C LEU A 117 10.95 -4.25 9.33
N SER A 118 11.54 -5.01 10.27
CA SER A 118 11.25 -4.87 11.71
C SER A 118 12.19 -3.92 12.44
N SER A 119 13.17 -3.34 11.75
CA SER A 119 14.07 -2.34 12.33
C SER A 119 13.36 -1.03 12.67
N GLU A 120 13.89 -0.28 13.63
CA GLU A 120 13.39 1.06 13.98
C GLU A 120 13.49 2.01 12.78
N ALA A 121 14.59 1.96 12.04
CA ALA A 121 14.79 2.74 10.82
C ALA A 121 13.71 2.46 9.76
N ALA A 122 13.32 1.20 9.57
CA ALA A 122 12.25 0.84 8.64
C ALA A 122 10.87 1.30 9.12
N ARG A 123 10.61 1.24 10.42
CA ARG A 123 9.34 1.71 11.01
C ARG A 123 9.19 3.23 10.87
N ALA A 124 10.27 3.98 11.06
CA ALA A 124 10.25 5.46 11.13
C ALA A 124 10.57 6.17 9.80
N GLY A 125 11.12 5.48 8.82
CA GLY A 125 11.58 6.07 7.55
C GLY A 125 11.62 5.08 6.40
N LEU A 126 12.34 5.45 5.34
CA LEU A 126 12.58 4.59 4.17
C LEU A 126 13.92 3.88 4.30
N VAL A 127 13.88 2.55 4.32
CA VAL A 127 15.04 1.70 4.05
C VAL A 127 14.91 1.15 2.63
N LEU A 128 15.97 1.25 1.83
CA LEU A 128 15.96 0.76 0.45
C LEU A 128 15.97 -0.77 0.40
N PRO A 129 15.37 -1.38 -0.65
CA PRO A 129 15.47 -2.82 -0.87
C PRO A 129 16.92 -3.25 -1.09
N THR A 130 17.24 -4.49 -0.73
CA THR A 130 18.62 -5.01 -0.78
C THR A 130 18.91 -5.83 -2.03
N ILE A 131 17.91 -6.06 -2.90
CA ILE A 131 18.14 -6.73 -4.19
C ILE A 131 19.25 -5.99 -4.95
N GLY A 132 20.28 -6.74 -5.37
CA GLY A 132 21.38 -6.22 -6.17
C GLY A 132 22.40 -5.38 -5.40
N ARG A 133 22.28 -5.25 -4.07
CA ARG A 133 23.37 -4.72 -3.23
C ARG A 133 24.29 -5.87 -2.83
N ALA A 134 25.56 -5.77 -3.23
CA ALA A 134 26.60 -6.62 -2.65
C ALA A 134 26.66 -6.39 -1.12
N PRO A 135 27.03 -7.41 -0.33
CA PRO A 135 27.13 -7.29 1.13
C PRO A 135 28.05 -6.16 1.58
#